data_AF-A0A1R1X9W3-F1
#
_entry.id   AF-A0A1R1X9W3-F1
#
_cell.length_a   1.000
_cell.length_b   1.000
_cell.length_c   1.000
_cell.angle_alpha   90.00
_cell.angle_beta   90.00
_cell.angle_gamma   90.00
#
_symmetry.space_group_name_H-M   'P 1'
#
loop_
_entity.id
_entity.type
_entity.pdbx_description
1 polymer ?
#
loop_
_entity_poly.entity_id
_entity_poly.type
_entity_poly.pdbx_seq_one_letter_code
_entity_poly.pdbx_strand_id
1 'polypeptide(L)'
;MTDLTRWRLNVDEGRHTWEYLESDEECKKRPQSFIEKYWIGLPYKQEEFELATTAKQAAINGFRFFRQLQTEDGHWAGAYDGPMFITPGIVFVNFITGQTPDPYQSKELIRYLFNRANVNDGGWGLHFEGKSTVFGTAMNYTLLRILGVDQDYPPMIKARNTLHELGSATAISSWGKFWLSALGVYEWDGMLPLLPEPWLFPEFIPFFPGNWWVHTRAVYLGMSHIYSLRKSMPLNDLTRSLRNVW
;
A
#
# COMPACT_ATOMS: atom_id res chain seq x y z
N MET A 1 -16.90 -4.71 6.09
CA MET A 1 -16.04 -5.89 5.85
C MET A 1 -16.64 -6.71 4.74
N THR A 2 -15.82 -7.35 3.89
CA THR A 2 -16.32 -8.25 2.85
C THR A 2 -16.46 -9.68 3.37
N ASP A 3 -17.18 -10.54 2.64
CA ASP A 3 -17.20 -11.98 2.91
C ASP A 3 -15.93 -12.62 2.32
N LEU A 4 -15.03 -13.05 3.20
CA LEU A 4 -13.72 -13.59 2.84
C LEU A 4 -13.80 -14.86 1.97
N THR A 5 -14.93 -15.58 2.00
CA THR A 5 -15.12 -16.81 1.21
C THR A 5 -15.34 -16.55 -0.28
N ARG A 6 -15.54 -15.28 -0.68
CA ARG A 6 -15.82 -14.86 -2.05
C ARG A 6 -14.60 -14.38 -2.82
N TRP A 7 -13.47 -14.20 -2.16
CA TRP A 7 -12.23 -13.80 -2.82
C TRP A 7 -11.59 -14.97 -3.56
N ARG A 8 -11.10 -14.70 -4.78
CA ARG A 8 -10.34 -15.63 -5.62
C ARG A 8 -9.01 -15.03 -6.05
N LEU A 9 -7.99 -15.88 -6.10
CA LEU A 9 -6.68 -15.54 -6.62
C LEU A 9 -6.62 -15.98 -8.08
N ASN A 10 -6.44 -15.04 -9.00
CA ASN A 10 -6.14 -15.32 -10.39
C ASN A 10 -4.63 -15.28 -10.60
N VAL A 11 -4.12 -16.31 -11.27
CA VAL A 11 -2.72 -16.49 -11.59
C VAL A 11 -2.54 -16.60 -13.10
N ASP A 12 -1.60 -15.83 -13.66
CA ASP A 12 -1.28 -15.85 -15.09
C ASP A 12 0.19 -15.49 -15.28
N GLU A 13 1.03 -16.47 -15.63
CA GLU A 13 2.47 -16.32 -15.86
C GLU A 13 3.20 -15.52 -14.75
N GLY A 14 2.93 -15.84 -13.48
CA GLY A 14 3.50 -15.16 -12.32
C GLY A 14 2.73 -13.92 -11.85
N ARG A 15 1.75 -13.43 -12.61
CA ARG A 15 0.90 -12.30 -12.20
C ARG A 15 -0.15 -12.74 -11.19
N HIS A 16 -0.30 -11.99 -10.10
CA HIS A 16 -1.39 -12.16 -9.14
C HIS A 16 -2.40 -11.04 -9.20
N THR A 17 -3.67 -11.39 -9.31
CA THR A 17 -4.79 -10.46 -9.08
C THR A 17 -5.84 -11.12 -8.20
N TRP A 18 -6.37 -10.36 -7.24
CA TRP A 18 -7.47 -10.81 -6.38
C TRP A 18 -8.80 -10.25 -6.88
N GLU A 19 -9.79 -11.13 -6.95
CA GLU A 19 -11.13 -10.85 -7.45
C GLU A 19 -12.18 -11.21 -6.40
N TYR A 20 -13.22 -10.39 -6.26
CA TYR A 20 -14.35 -10.67 -5.38
C TYR A 20 -15.53 -11.19 -6.20
N LEU A 21 -16.00 -12.41 -5.92
CA LEU A 21 -17.16 -13.00 -6.61
C LEU A 21 -18.47 -12.55 -5.99
N GLU A 22 -19.29 -11.83 -6.76
CA GLU A 22 -20.55 -11.26 -6.26
C GLU A 22 -21.68 -12.29 -6.16
N SER A 23 -21.71 -13.29 -7.04
CA SER A 23 -22.80 -14.26 -7.08
C SER A 23 -22.47 -15.59 -6.41
N ASP A 24 -23.48 -16.21 -5.80
CA ASP A 24 -23.37 -17.58 -5.27
C ASP A 24 -23.14 -18.61 -6.38
N GLU A 25 -23.60 -18.32 -7.60
CA GLU A 25 -23.41 -19.19 -8.75
C GLU A 25 -21.93 -19.25 -9.16
N GLU A 26 -21.25 -18.11 -9.23
CA GLU A 26 -19.81 -18.05 -9.49
C GLU A 26 -19.01 -18.74 -8.38
N CYS A 27 -19.38 -18.51 -7.12
CA CYS A 27 -18.74 -19.18 -5.98
C CYS A 27 -18.88 -20.70 -6.05
N LYS A 28 -20.01 -21.22 -6.56
CA LYS A 28 -20.23 -22.65 -6.80
C LYS A 28 -19.44 -23.17 -7.99
N LYS A 29 -19.35 -22.40 -9.08
CA LYS A 29 -18.57 -22.76 -10.28
C LYS A 29 -17.06 -22.81 -10.01
N ARG A 30 -16.58 -21.93 -9.14
CA ARG A 30 -15.17 -21.87 -8.72
C ARG A 30 -15.07 -21.89 -7.19
N PRO A 31 -15.08 -23.09 -6.58
CA PRO A 31 -14.87 -23.23 -5.14
C PRO A 31 -13.50 -22.69 -4.72
N GLN A 32 -13.45 -22.13 -3.50
CA GLN A 32 -12.21 -21.55 -2.98
C GLN A 32 -11.14 -22.64 -2.76
N SER A 33 -9.94 -22.42 -3.32
CA SER A 33 -8.81 -23.33 -3.28
C SER A 33 -8.13 -23.35 -1.90
N PHE A 34 -7.22 -24.32 -1.69
CA PHE A 34 -6.38 -24.37 -0.50
C PHE A 34 -5.50 -23.11 -0.38
N ILE A 35 -4.87 -22.68 -1.48
CA ILE A 35 -3.97 -21.52 -1.55
C ILE A 35 -4.71 -20.25 -1.16
N GLU A 36 -5.92 -20.06 -1.70
CA GLU A 36 -6.76 -18.90 -1.39
C GLU A 36 -7.13 -18.86 0.10
N LYS A 37 -7.54 -19.99 0.68
CA LYS A 37 -7.86 -20.07 2.11
C LYS A 37 -6.63 -19.80 2.98
N TYR A 38 -5.48 -20.37 2.62
CA TYR A 38 -4.23 -20.16 3.35
C TYR A 38 -3.85 -18.67 3.40
N TRP A 39 -3.80 -17.99 2.25
CA TRP A 39 -3.39 -16.58 2.19
C TRP A 39 -4.40 -15.61 2.80
N ILE A 40 -5.69 -15.92 2.72
CA ILE A 40 -6.74 -15.11 3.36
C ILE A 40 -6.78 -15.35 4.89
N GLY A 41 -6.31 -16.50 5.36
CA GLY A 41 -6.40 -16.92 6.76
C GLY A 41 -7.74 -17.57 7.12
N LEU A 42 -8.40 -18.22 6.15
CA LEU A 42 -9.62 -19.00 6.38
C LEU A 42 -9.28 -20.44 6.81
N PRO A 43 -10.17 -21.11 7.55
CA PRO A 43 -10.00 -22.52 7.86
C PRO A 43 -9.88 -23.37 6.58
N TYR A 44 -8.87 -24.25 6.55
CA TYR A 44 -8.63 -25.18 5.46
C TYR A 44 -8.39 -26.59 6.00
N LYS A 45 -8.62 -27.59 5.14
CA LYS A 45 -8.22 -28.98 5.43
C LYS A 45 -6.79 -29.18 4.96
N GLN A 46 -5.96 -29.79 5.80
CA GLN A 46 -4.57 -30.14 5.47
C GLN A 46 -4.28 -31.59 5.85
N GLU A 47 -3.23 -32.17 5.27
CA GLU A 47 -2.63 -33.42 5.74
C GLU A 47 -2.15 -33.22 7.19
N GLU A 48 -2.51 -34.13 8.09
CA GLU A 48 -1.96 -34.17 9.44
C GLU A 48 -0.59 -34.84 9.38
N PHE A 49 0.43 -34.13 9.86
CA PHE A 49 1.79 -34.66 9.91
C PHE A 49 2.12 -35.12 11.34
N GLU A 50 2.74 -36.30 11.46
CA GLU A 50 3.34 -36.71 12.72
C GLU A 50 4.41 -35.71 13.16
N LEU A 51 4.51 -35.48 14.48
CA LEU A 51 5.51 -34.59 15.04
C LEU A 51 6.91 -35.09 14.68
N ALA A 52 7.65 -34.27 13.93
CA ALA A 52 9.00 -34.61 13.51
C ALA A 52 9.95 -34.67 14.72
N THR A 53 10.71 -35.77 14.84
CA THR A 53 11.75 -35.95 15.87
C THR A 53 13.17 -35.83 15.29
N THR A 54 13.29 -35.66 13.97
CA THR A 54 14.56 -35.50 13.26
C THR A 54 14.49 -34.36 12.23
N ALA A 55 15.64 -33.77 11.90
CA ALA A 55 15.73 -32.74 10.85
C ALA A 55 15.20 -33.24 9.49
N LYS A 56 15.44 -34.51 9.14
CA LYS A 56 14.95 -35.12 7.91
C LYS A 56 13.42 -35.17 7.87
N GLN A 57 12.78 -35.60 8.97
CA GLN A 57 11.32 -35.62 9.07
C GLN A 57 10.74 -34.21 8.99
N ALA A 58 11.36 -33.24 9.67
CA ALA A 58 10.92 -31.84 9.62
C ALA A 58 10.99 -31.28 8.20
N ALA A 59 12.08 -31.55 7.46
CA ALA A 59 12.23 -31.13 6.08
C ALA A 59 11.20 -31.77 5.14
N ILE A 60 10.89 -33.06 5.34
CA ILE A 60 9.86 -33.77 4.57
C ILE A 60 8.47 -33.18 4.85
N ASN A 61 8.11 -32.98 6.13
CA ASN A 61 6.83 -32.38 6.51
C ASN A 61 6.70 -30.97 5.94
N GLY A 62 7.74 -30.15 6.07
CA GLY A 62 7.80 -28.80 5.51
C GLY A 62 7.62 -28.79 3.98
N PHE A 63 8.32 -29.67 3.26
CA PHE A 63 8.16 -29.80 1.81
C PHE A 63 6.75 -30.23 1.41
N ARG A 64 6.18 -31.23 2.10
CA ARG A 64 4.81 -31.73 1.84
C ARG A 64 3.75 -30.65 2.05
N PHE A 65 3.93 -29.80 3.05
CA PHE A 65 3.07 -28.64 3.23
C PHE A 65 3.32 -27.59 2.13
N PHE A 66 4.57 -27.15 1.97
CA PHE A 66 4.91 -26.02 1.10
C PHE A 66 4.62 -26.27 -0.39
N ARG A 67 4.72 -27.52 -0.87
CA ARG A 67 4.34 -27.86 -2.24
C ARG A 67 2.84 -27.69 -2.54
N GLN A 68 1.98 -27.68 -1.52
CA GLN A 68 0.54 -27.42 -1.68
C GLN A 68 0.25 -25.94 -1.94
N LEU A 69 1.23 -25.06 -1.70
CA LEU A 69 1.15 -23.62 -1.95
C LEU A 69 1.65 -23.22 -3.36
N GLN A 70 2.08 -24.17 -4.17
CA GLN A 70 2.48 -23.92 -5.55
C GLN A 70 1.25 -23.58 -6.38
N THR A 71 1.29 -22.46 -7.12
CA THR A 71 0.21 -22.02 -8.01
C THR A 71 0.12 -22.91 -9.25
N GLU A 72 -0.99 -22.79 -9.99
CA GLU A 72 -1.28 -23.58 -11.19
C GLU A 72 -0.27 -23.43 -12.34
N ASP A 73 0.45 -22.31 -12.39
CA ASP A 73 1.53 -22.03 -13.35
C ASP A 73 2.93 -22.35 -12.80
N GLY A 74 3.02 -22.95 -11.61
CA GLY A 74 4.23 -23.56 -11.07
C GLY A 74 5.12 -22.68 -10.19
N HIS A 75 4.79 -21.41 -9.96
CA HIS A 75 5.52 -20.58 -9.00
C HIS A 75 4.86 -20.61 -7.60
N TRP A 76 5.37 -19.81 -6.65
CA TRP A 76 4.78 -19.69 -5.31
C TRP A 76 4.28 -18.27 -5.09
N ALA A 77 2.99 -18.15 -4.78
CA ALA A 77 2.41 -16.89 -4.34
C ALA A 77 2.93 -16.50 -2.96
N GLY A 78 2.88 -15.20 -2.62
CA GLY A 78 3.36 -14.70 -1.35
C GLY A 78 2.80 -13.33 -1.01
N ALA A 79 2.54 -13.10 0.28
CA ALA A 79 2.38 -11.75 0.80
C ALA A 79 3.73 -11.03 0.72
N TYR A 80 3.76 -9.90 0.02
CA TYR A 80 4.94 -9.05 -0.13
C TYR A 80 4.63 -7.61 0.32
N ASP A 81 3.93 -7.49 1.44
CA ASP A 81 3.67 -6.22 2.13
C ASP A 81 4.82 -5.84 3.06
N GLY A 82 4.76 -4.64 3.63
CA GLY A 82 5.86 -4.11 4.44
C GLY A 82 5.82 -2.61 4.46
N PRO A 83 6.24 -1.95 3.37
CA PRO A 83 6.24 -0.51 3.24
C PRO A 83 4.84 0.09 3.34
N MET A 84 4.66 1.08 4.22
CA MET A 84 3.37 1.73 4.49
C MET A 84 3.19 3.02 3.68
N PHE A 85 3.89 3.18 2.56
CA PHE A 85 3.85 4.38 1.71
C PHE A 85 3.66 4.09 0.21
N ILE A 86 3.68 2.81 -0.19
CA ILE A 86 3.47 2.41 -1.60
C ILE A 86 1.99 2.51 -1.96
N THR A 87 1.12 1.85 -1.20
CA THR A 87 -0.33 1.86 -1.44
C THR A 87 -0.94 3.27 -1.38
N PRO A 88 -0.55 4.15 -0.44
CA PRO A 88 -0.96 5.56 -0.49
C PRO A 88 -0.65 6.23 -1.83
N GLY A 89 0.56 6.06 -2.38
CA GLY A 89 0.92 6.64 -3.68
C GLY A 89 0.00 6.18 -4.81
N ILE A 90 -0.32 4.88 -4.88
CA ILE A 90 -1.23 4.32 -5.89
C ILE A 90 -2.65 4.91 -5.73
N VAL A 91 -3.17 4.92 -4.51
CA VAL A 91 -4.51 5.47 -4.23
C VAL A 91 -4.58 6.97 -4.55
N PHE A 92 -3.51 7.73 -4.27
CA PHE A 92 -3.45 9.14 -4.59
C PHE A 92 -3.46 9.38 -6.10
N VAL A 93 -2.68 8.61 -6.87
CA VAL A 93 -2.70 8.70 -8.35
C VAL A 93 -4.08 8.38 -8.89
N ASN A 94 -4.73 7.31 -8.40
CA ASN A 94 -6.08 6.97 -8.83
C ASN A 94 -7.05 8.12 -8.56
N PHE A 95 -7.01 8.69 -7.34
CA PHE A 95 -7.84 9.83 -6.98
C PHE A 95 -7.57 11.07 -7.86
N ILE A 96 -6.30 11.43 -8.09
CA ILE A 96 -5.89 12.56 -8.93
C ILE A 96 -6.36 12.39 -10.38
N THR A 97 -6.31 11.15 -10.89
CA THR A 97 -6.68 10.82 -12.27
C THR A 97 -8.17 10.48 -12.46
N GLY A 98 -8.98 10.59 -11.40
CA GLY A 98 -10.41 10.29 -11.45
C GLY A 98 -10.76 8.81 -11.55
N GLN A 99 -9.83 7.92 -11.20
CA GLN A 99 -10.07 6.48 -11.11
C GLN A 99 -10.59 6.10 -9.73
N THR A 100 -11.67 5.33 -9.70
CA THR A 100 -12.25 4.82 -8.46
C THR A 100 -11.65 3.44 -8.17
N PRO A 101 -11.04 3.22 -7.00
CA PRO A 101 -10.61 1.87 -6.60
C PRO A 101 -11.82 0.93 -6.50
N ASP A 102 -11.60 -0.36 -6.73
CA ASP A 102 -12.65 -1.37 -6.57
C ASP A 102 -13.29 -1.27 -5.16
N PRO A 103 -14.64 -1.28 -5.03
CA PRO A 103 -15.31 -1.11 -3.74
C PRO A 103 -14.98 -2.18 -2.71
N TYR A 104 -14.73 -3.43 -3.14
CA TYR A 104 -14.38 -4.53 -2.25
C TYR A 104 -12.93 -4.41 -1.78
N GLN A 105 -12.00 -4.13 -2.69
CA GLN A 105 -10.60 -3.83 -2.36
C GLN A 105 -10.50 -2.61 -1.44
N SER A 106 -11.31 -1.58 -1.65
CA SER A 106 -11.36 -0.40 -0.78
C SER A 106 -11.74 -0.76 0.66
N LYS A 107 -12.78 -1.60 0.83
CA LYS A 107 -13.19 -2.09 2.17
C LYS A 107 -12.09 -2.89 2.85
N GLU A 108 -11.41 -3.77 2.10
CA GLU A 108 -10.32 -4.59 2.63
C GLU A 108 -9.05 -3.77 2.92
N LEU A 109 -8.78 -2.72 2.14
CA LEU A 109 -7.67 -1.80 2.39
C LEU A 109 -7.93 -0.94 3.64
N ILE A 110 -9.15 -0.45 3.85
CA ILE A 110 -9.54 0.21 5.10
C ILE A 110 -9.31 -0.73 6.29
N ARG A 111 -9.75 -1.99 6.19
CA ARG A 111 -9.51 -3.02 7.21
C ARG A 111 -8.02 -3.22 7.48
N TYR A 112 -7.22 -3.37 6.42
CA TYR A 112 -5.78 -3.56 6.54
C TYR A 112 -5.13 -2.41 7.31
N LEU A 113 -5.41 -1.17 6.94
CA LEU A 113 -4.79 0.00 7.57
C LEU A 113 -5.15 0.13 9.05
N PHE A 114 -6.42 -0.09 9.42
CA PHE A 114 -6.78 -0.07 10.84
C PHE A 114 -6.15 -1.21 11.63
N ASN A 115 -5.99 -2.39 11.05
CA ASN A 115 -5.28 -3.51 11.69
C ASN A 115 -3.77 -3.25 11.81
N ARG A 116 -3.20 -2.39 10.97
CA ARG A 116 -1.79 -1.97 11.02
C ARG A 116 -1.56 -0.68 11.81
N ALA A 117 -2.62 -0.01 12.27
CA ALA A 117 -2.48 1.18 13.09
C ALA A 117 -1.83 0.80 14.43
N ASN A 118 -0.93 1.65 14.92
CA ASN A 118 -0.33 1.43 16.23
C ASN A 118 -1.43 1.41 17.30
N VAL A 119 -1.49 0.35 18.11
CA VAL A 119 -2.54 0.19 19.13
C VAL A 119 -2.56 1.32 20.16
N ASN A 120 -1.40 1.90 20.49
CA ASN A 120 -1.27 2.92 21.52
C ASN A 120 -1.59 4.32 21.00
N ASP A 121 -1.02 4.72 19.86
CA ASP A 121 -1.14 6.08 19.33
C ASP A 121 -2.00 6.20 18.06
N GLY A 122 -2.38 5.10 17.41
CA GLY A 122 -3.23 5.11 16.21
C GLY A 122 -2.55 5.59 14.92
N GLY A 123 -1.24 5.89 14.96
CA GLY A 123 -0.45 6.29 13.80
C GLY A 123 0.14 5.11 13.02
N TRP A 124 0.95 5.45 12.00
CA TRP A 124 1.64 4.48 11.15
C TRP A 124 3.11 4.89 10.92
N GLY A 125 3.97 3.87 10.80
CA GLY A 125 5.40 4.04 10.52
C GLY A 125 5.75 4.00 9.03
N LEU A 126 7.05 3.93 8.74
CA LEU A 126 7.57 3.73 7.39
C LEU A 126 7.22 2.34 6.83
N HIS A 127 7.10 1.36 7.72
CA HIS A 127 6.66 -0.01 7.45
C HIS A 127 5.76 -0.49 8.58
N PHE A 128 5.06 -1.63 8.40
CA PHE A 128 4.02 -2.08 9.34
C PHE A 128 4.51 -2.46 10.74
N GLU A 129 5.81 -2.65 10.95
CA GLU A 129 6.43 -2.89 12.29
C GLU A 129 7.10 -1.62 12.85
N GLY A 130 7.06 -0.52 12.09
CA GLY A 130 7.72 0.73 12.46
C GLY A 130 6.92 1.51 13.50
N LYS A 131 7.62 2.34 14.28
CA LYS A 131 6.99 3.36 15.13
C LYS A 131 6.25 4.37 14.26
N SER A 132 5.21 5.00 14.81
CA SER A 132 4.47 6.06 14.16
C SER A 132 5.40 7.22 13.76
N THR A 133 5.23 7.71 12.53
CA THR A 133 6.01 8.82 11.96
C THR A 133 5.07 9.81 11.29
N VAL A 134 5.51 11.07 11.11
CA VAL A 134 4.73 12.04 10.32
C VAL A 134 4.44 11.49 8.93
N PHE A 135 5.44 10.90 8.25
CA PHE A 135 5.28 10.35 6.90
C PHE A 135 4.26 9.22 6.83
N GLY A 136 4.43 8.18 7.66
CA GLY A 136 3.50 7.05 7.68
C GLY A 136 2.10 7.47 8.08
N THR A 137 1.95 8.26 9.14
CA THR A 137 0.64 8.67 9.65
C THR A 137 -0.09 9.58 8.66
N ALA A 138 0.58 10.59 8.11
CA ALA A 138 -0.02 11.49 7.13
C ALA A 138 -0.48 10.75 5.86
N MET A 139 0.38 9.91 5.29
CA MET A 139 0.09 9.19 4.06
C MET A 139 -1.11 8.25 4.24
N ASN A 140 -1.15 7.48 5.33
CA ASN A 140 -2.23 6.51 5.58
C ASN A 140 -3.53 7.18 6.06
N TYR A 141 -3.45 8.27 6.83
CA TYR A 141 -4.62 9.09 7.16
C TYR A 141 -5.29 9.63 5.90
N THR A 142 -4.49 10.21 4.98
CA THR A 142 -5.00 10.74 3.70
C THR A 142 -5.61 9.65 2.85
N LEU A 143 -4.97 8.48 2.77
CA LEU A 143 -5.50 7.32 2.06
C LEU A 143 -6.89 6.95 2.61
N LEU A 144 -7.04 6.80 3.93
CA LEU A 144 -8.33 6.48 4.55
C LEU A 144 -9.40 7.55 4.26
N ARG A 145 -9.02 8.83 4.27
CA ARG A 145 -9.91 9.94 3.89
C ARG A 145 -10.36 9.85 2.43
N ILE A 146 -9.47 9.50 1.50
CA ILE A 146 -9.79 9.27 0.08
C ILE A 146 -10.74 8.08 -0.10
N LEU A 147 -10.59 7.01 0.68
CA LEU A 147 -11.50 5.86 0.65
C LEU A 147 -12.85 6.13 1.35
N GLY A 148 -13.09 7.36 1.81
CA GLY A 148 -14.38 7.78 2.36
C GLY A 148 -14.53 7.56 3.87
N VAL A 149 -13.45 7.26 4.60
CA VAL A 149 -13.52 7.18 6.07
C VAL A 149 -13.65 8.58 6.65
N ASP A 150 -14.64 8.76 7.53
CA ASP A 150 -14.92 10.05 8.16
C ASP A 150 -13.79 10.52 9.11
N GLN A 151 -13.50 11.83 9.12
CA GLN A 151 -12.42 12.40 9.92
C GLN A 151 -12.72 12.37 11.43
N ASP A 152 -14.00 12.28 11.79
CA ASP A 152 -14.50 12.23 13.15
C ASP A 152 -14.77 10.79 13.62
N TYR A 153 -14.45 9.80 12.78
CA TYR A 153 -14.39 8.41 13.21
C TYR A 153 -13.30 8.26 14.29
N PRO A 154 -13.55 7.61 15.45
CA PRO A 154 -12.61 7.67 16.58
C PRO A 154 -11.16 7.25 16.29
N PRO A 155 -10.89 6.19 15.50
CA PRO A 155 -9.52 5.88 15.05
C PRO A 155 -8.87 7.00 14.22
N MET A 156 -9.63 7.73 13.41
CA MET A 156 -9.14 8.86 12.62
C MET A 156 -8.81 10.07 13.50
N ILE A 157 -9.63 10.36 14.51
CA ILE A 157 -9.33 11.40 15.51
C ILE A 157 -8.00 11.08 16.20
N LYS A 158 -7.81 9.82 16.62
CA LYS A 158 -6.59 9.37 17.29
C LYS A 158 -5.36 9.54 16.39
N ALA A 159 -5.43 9.08 15.14
CA ALA A 159 -4.36 9.24 14.15
C ALA A 159 -4.02 10.71 13.88
N ARG A 160 -5.04 11.58 13.78
CA ARG A 160 -4.86 13.03 13.58
C ARG A 160 -4.17 13.68 14.79
N ASN A 161 -4.58 13.35 16.01
CA ASN A 161 -3.93 13.86 17.22
C ASN A 161 -2.46 13.46 17.27
N THR A 162 -2.16 12.19 17.00
CA THR A 162 -0.77 11.69 16.91
C THR A 162 0.02 12.42 15.83
N LEU A 163 -0.58 12.70 14.67
CA LEU A 163 0.07 13.47 13.62
C LEU A 163 0.42 14.89 14.10
N HIS A 164 -0.49 15.58 14.79
CA HIS A 164 -0.21 16.91 15.34
C HIS A 164 0.89 16.87 16.41
N GLU A 165 0.87 15.88 17.30
CA GLU A 165 1.94 15.67 18.30
C GLU A 165 3.31 15.44 17.67
N LEU A 166 3.35 14.79 16.50
CA LEU A 166 4.59 14.54 15.75
C LEU A 166 5.07 15.74 14.92
N GLY A 167 4.36 16.88 14.96
CA GLY A 167 4.75 18.10 14.22
C GLY A 167 3.94 18.36 12.95
N SER A 168 2.76 17.74 12.81
CA SER A 168 1.82 17.99 11.71
C SER A 168 2.36 17.56 10.33
N ALA A 169 1.56 17.65 9.27
CA ALA A 169 2.05 17.41 7.90
C ALA A 169 3.17 18.38 7.48
N THR A 170 3.33 19.51 8.15
CA THR A 170 4.42 20.45 7.83
C THR A 170 5.81 19.84 8.02
N ALA A 171 5.95 18.92 8.97
CA ALA A 171 7.18 18.17 9.26
C ALA A 171 7.37 16.90 8.39
N ILE A 172 6.51 16.67 7.39
CA ILE A 172 6.58 15.45 6.58
C ILE A 172 7.86 15.40 5.74
N SER A 173 8.35 14.18 5.48
CA SER A 173 9.54 13.93 4.64
C SER A 173 9.34 14.39 3.20
N SER A 174 10.43 14.54 2.43
CA SER A 174 10.41 15.07 1.05
C SER A 174 9.45 14.31 0.11
N TRP A 175 9.38 12.98 0.22
CA TRP A 175 8.43 12.17 -0.55
C TRP A 175 6.98 12.43 -0.15
N GLY A 176 6.72 12.63 1.14
CA GLY A 176 5.39 13.02 1.60
C GLY A 176 5.00 14.40 1.09
N LYS A 177 5.91 15.38 1.11
CA LYS A 177 5.65 16.71 0.55
C LYS A 177 5.31 16.64 -0.92
N PHE A 178 6.02 15.84 -1.71
CA PHE A 178 5.71 15.61 -3.12
C PHE A 178 4.27 15.09 -3.31
N TRP A 179 3.89 14.05 -2.57
CA TRP A 179 2.55 13.46 -2.67
C TRP A 179 1.43 14.41 -2.24
N LEU A 180 1.62 15.10 -1.12
CA LEU A 180 0.65 16.09 -0.63
C LEU A 180 0.57 17.31 -1.57
N SER A 181 1.67 17.68 -2.25
CA SER A 181 1.67 18.75 -3.25
C SER A 181 0.93 18.33 -4.53
N ALA A 182 1.13 17.10 -5.00
CA ALA A 182 0.38 16.56 -6.13
C ALA A 182 -1.13 16.48 -5.85
N LEU A 183 -1.51 16.15 -4.60
CA LEU A 183 -2.91 16.21 -4.12
C LEU A 183 -3.43 17.64 -3.93
N GLY A 184 -2.57 18.66 -3.99
CA GLY A 184 -2.95 20.05 -3.76
C GLY A 184 -3.24 20.38 -2.29
N VAL A 185 -2.77 19.59 -1.33
CA VAL A 185 -2.92 19.86 0.12
C VAL A 185 -1.63 20.34 0.78
N TYR A 186 -0.56 20.50 0.00
CA TYR A 186 0.70 21.11 0.38
C TYR A 186 1.19 21.99 -0.78
N GLU A 187 1.89 23.09 -0.49
CA GLU A 187 2.39 23.99 -1.52
C GLU A 187 3.74 23.51 -2.07
N TRP A 188 3.90 23.52 -3.39
CA TRP A 188 5.13 23.06 -4.07
C TRP A 188 6.40 23.81 -3.63
N ASP A 189 6.26 25.05 -3.16
CA ASP A 189 7.36 25.88 -2.66
C ASP A 189 7.85 25.44 -1.27
N GLY A 190 7.07 24.63 -0.55
CA GLY A 190 7.44 24.11 0.78
C GLY A 190 8.38 22.90 0.75
N MET A 191 8.77 22.41 -0.43
CA MET A 191 9.65 21.25 -0.60
C MET A 191 10.95 21.58 -1.33
N LEU A 192 11.99 20.77 -1.07
CA LEU A 192 13.25 20.86 -1.82
C LEU A 192 13.00 20.60 -3.31
N PRO A 193 13.64 21.37 -4.21
CA PRO A 193 13.44 21.18 -5.64
C PRO A 193 13.84 19.81 -6.17
N LEU A 194 12.99 19.25 -7.03
CA LEU A 194 13.28 18.04 -7.81
C LEU A 194 13.64 18.46 -9.23
N LEU A 195 14.92 18.76 -9.43
CA LEU A 195 15.44 19.37 -10.65
C LEU A 195 15.34 18.39 -11.84
N PRO A 196 14.63 18.74 -12.93
CA PRO A 196 14.64 17.95 -14.17
C PRO A 196 15.90 18.19 -15.04
N GLU A 197 16.63 19.30 -14.85
CA GLU A 197 17.76 19.69 -15.69
C GLU A 197 18.95 18.70 -15.65
N PRO A 198 19.30 18.06 -14.50
CA PRO A 198 20.39 17.09 -14.46
C PRO A 198 20.21 15.89 -15.39
N TRP A 199 18.98 15.58 -15.82
CA TRP A 199 18.71 14.53 -16.81
C TRP A 199 19.24 14.86 -18.21
N LEU A 200 19.58 16.13 -18.47
CA LEU A 200 20.17 16.60 -19.72
C LEU A 200 21.71 16.61 -19.69
N PHE A 201 22.32 16.29 -18.54
CA PHE A 201 23.78 16.25 -18.45
C PHE A 201 24.37 15.12 -19.29
N PRO A 202 25.58 15.31 -19.85
CA PRO A 202 26.36 14.21 -20.40
C PRO A 202 26.61 13.13 -19.34
N GLU A 203 26.64 11.86 -19.78
CA GLU A 203 26.76 10.70 -18.89
C GLU A 203 28.01 10.72 -17.99
N PHE A 204 29.09 11.37 -18.43
CA PHE A 204 30.34 11.46 -17.68
C PHE A 204 30.28 12.41 -16.46
N ILE A 205 29.22 13.22 -16.32
CA ILE A 205 29.06 14.12 -15.17
C ILE A 205 28.70 13.29 -13.92
N PRO A 206 29.41 13.44 -12.77
CA PRO A 206 29.20 12.59 -11.59
C PRO A 206 27.77 12.59 -11.03
N PHE A 207 26.98 13.63 -11.31
CA PHE A 207 25.61 13.80 -10.81
C PHE A 207 24.54 13.40 -11.85
N PHE A 208 24.94 12.86 -13.01
CA PHE A 208 24.00 12.42 -14.04
C PHE A 208 23.06 11.33 -13.49
N PRO A 209 21.74 11.56 -13.45
CA PRO A 209 20.79 10.62 -12.83
C PRO A 209 20.75 9.23 -13.49
N GLY A 210 21.16 9.11 -14.75
CA GLY A 210 21.24 7.80 -15.43
C GLY A 210 22.18 6.81 -14.74
N ASN A 211 23.19 7.31 -14.03
CA ASN A 211 24.17 6.49 -13.30
C ASN A 211 23.72 6.12 -11.88
N TRP A 212 22.61 6.66 -11.40
CA TRP A 212 22.11 6.33 -10.06
C TRP A 212 21.54 4.91 -10.02
N TRP A 213 21.41 4.38 -8.80
CA TRP A 213 20.71 3.13 -8.57
C TRP A 213 19.34 3.12 -9.26
N VAL A 214 19.02 2.02 -9.95
CA VAL A 214 17.87 1.94 -10.86
C VAL A 214 16.54 2.32 -10.20
N HIS A 215 16.33 1.91 -8.95
CA HIS A 215 15.13 2.27 -8.19
C HIS A 215 15.06 3.77 -7.87
N THR A 216 16.18 4.38 -7.49
CA THR A 216 16.26 5.82 -7.23
C THR A 216 15.92 6.60 -8.49
N ARG A 217 16.60 6.33 -9.62
CA ARG A 217 16.37 7.10 -10.85
C ARG A 217 14.95 6.91 -11.39
N ALA A 218 14.37 5.71 -11.31
CA ALA A 218 13.00 5.46 -11.78
C ALA A 218 11.96 6.30 -10.99
N VAL A 219 12.12 6.40 -9.67
CA VAL A 219 11.24 7.23 -8.83
C VAL A 219 11.44 8.72 -9.11
N TYR A 220 12.69 9.18 -9.07
CA TYR A 220 12.98 10.61 -9.23
C TYR A 220 12.71 11.13 -10.64
N LEU A 221 12.76 10.29 -11.68
CA LEU A 221 12.38 10.69 -13.03
C LEU A 221 10.92 11.17 -13.09
N GLY A 222 10.00 10.33 -12.60
CA GLY A 222 8.58 10.65 -12.55
C GLY A 222 8.30 11.84 -11.63
N MET A 223 8.92 11.87 -10.44
CA MET A 223 8.72 12.97 -9.50
C MET A 223 9.23 14.31 -10.06
N SER A 224 10.39 14.33 -10.72
CA SER A 224 10.95 15.55 -11.32
C SER A 224 10.08 16.07 -12.46
N HIS A 225 9.51 15.18 -13.28
CA HIS A 225 8.57 15.57 -14.32
C HIS A 225 7.33 16.26 -13.75
N ILE A 226 6.67 15.65 -12.75
CA ILE A 226 5.48 16.25 -12.11
C ILE A 226 5.83 17.55 -11.39
N TYR A 227 6.97 17.60 -10.69
CA TYR A 227 7.45 18.81 -10.02
C TYR A 227 7.68 19.96 -11.02
N SER A 228 8.29 19.68 -12.19
CA SER A 228 8.55 20.69 -13.22
C SER A 228 7.27 21.35 -13.75
N LEU A 229 6.16 20.60 -13.76
CA LEU A 229 4.87 21.09 -14.19
C LEU A 229 4.10 21.81 -13.07
N ARG A 230 4.57 21.73 -11.82
CA ARG A 230 3.87 22.24 -10.62
C ARG A 230 2.41 21.79 -10.55
N LYS A 231 2.11 20.60 -11.08
CA LYS A 231 0.73 20.18 -11.30
C LYS A 231 0.15 19.56 -10.03
N SER A 232 -0.83 20.24 -9.46
CA SER A 232 -1.69 19.72 -8.41
C SER A 232 -3.08 19.41 -8.98
N MET A 233 -3.78 18.45 -8.39
CA MET A 233 -5.21 18.31 -8.70
C MET A 233 -6.00 19.55 -8.23
N PRO A 234 -7.11 19.93 -8.90
CA PRO A 234 -7.99 20.99 -8.43
C PRO A 234 -8.56 20.68 -7.04
N LEU A 235 -8.72 21.73 -6.22
CA LEU A 235 -9.32 21.59 -4.90
C LEU A 235 -10.79 21.18 -4.98
N ASN A 236 -11.13 20.19 -4.17
CA ASN A 236 -12.47 19.69 -3.92
C ASN A 236 -12.75 19.67 -2.41
N ASP A 237 -13.96 19.26 -2.02
CA ASP A 237 -14.37 19.29 -0.61
C ASP A 237 -13.46 18.46 0.29
N LEU A 238 -13.01 17.29 -0.20
CA LEU A 238 -12.09 16.42 0.53
C LEU A 238 -10.72 17.09 0.75
N THR A 239 -10.10 17.61 -0.31
CA THR A 239 -8.77 18.24 -0.21
C THR A 239 -8.81 19.55 0.58
N ARG A 240 -9.92 20.31 0.53
CA ARG A 240 -10.16 21.44 1.44
C ARG A 240 -10.31 20.99 2.89
N SER A 241 -11.06 19.92 3.15
CA SER A 241 -11.18 19.33 4.49
C SER A 241 -9.82 18.90 5.02
N LEU A 242 -9.01 18.21 4.20
CA LEU A 242 -7.66 17.81 4.53
C LEU A 242 -6.79 19.02 4.94
N ARG A 243 -6.78 20.11 4.15
CA ARG A 243 -6.05 21.36 4.49
C ARG A 243 -6.38 21.93 5.87
N ASN A 244 -7.58 21.68 6.40
CA ASN A 244 -8.00 22.20 7.71
C ASN A 244 -7.61 21.29 8.90
N VAL A 245 -7.16 20.07 8.65
CA VAL A 245 -6.83 19.07 9.68
C VAL A 245 -5.34 18.71 9.73
N TRP A 246 -4.51 19.38 8.91
CA TRP A 246 -3.07 19.17 8.81
C TRP A 246 -2.25 20.05 9.77
#